data_AF-A0A1V9YF57-F1
#
_entry.id   AF-A0A1V9YF57-F1
#
_cell.length_a   1.000
_cell.length_b   1.000
_cell.length_c   1.000
_cell.angle_alpha   90.00
_cell.angle_beta   90.00
_cell.angle_gamma   90.00
#
_symmetry.space_group_name_H-M   'P 1'
#
loop_
_entity.id
_entity.type
_entity.pdbx_description
1 polymer ?
#
loop_
_entity_poly.entity_id
_entity_poly.type
_entity_poly.pdbx_seq_one_letter_code
_entity_poly.pdbx_strand_id
1 'polypeptide(L)'
;MQWARRSLQVVQQRCFSSVHHGRYYPEMYGLLRKDKVSVQEAFDVLKQRTNPFDYRGCDSFYFSCLEQVPLPKEFVKDIVHYFQRVLDEDARGPNDGAFSSMIGILAHHGEPDLAYSLLKQKYEKNTNIQPYYRSYSPLLEYYIQVKDLEKAWAFWEYIKSINTTQPLDKVGPSMVLFAIAALEKDKVLFRKIIHELNELRYQLTPDDVAKWLNGTSHVHGWKTTLLPEEPNTPICSHCNQTLNKLTITSSELNTLLDTVKTMCLESRYIPSDPKAVIPKPMSRQNKLKALKSFEDWLRKRHEMVKPGKLHYILDGPNIAYLNQNFEGGAYRFDHIDKLAKQLQVEGHVASVTMPAYYFEEISFLSVKSSKRNPYKRSGTRYFRKRTPEDKAFLDSWEKQNLAFRAEREVASDDLYWMYGTFYLMSLNVDATENIVRVVSNDEIKDHIVNLVESHHISRDLIERWKSSACVGVSLTFEKSVTSVVLQHPLPFSRVVQDQGNSFHLPTDQASWLCVSGVN
;
A
#
# COMPACT_ATOMS: atom_id res chain seq x y z
N MET A 1 -27.79 52.95 1.34
CA MET A 1 -27.45 52.26 2.60
C MET A 1 -26.49 51.12 2.25
N GLN A 2 -25.19 51.39 2.11
CA GLN A 2 -24.15 51.43 3.16
C GLN A 2 -23.74 50.04 3.72
N TRP A 3 -23.23 49.13 2.89
CA TRP A 3 -22.47 47.95 3.37
C TRP A 3 -21.26 47.56 2.48
N ALA A 4 -20.72 48.47 1.66
CA ALA A 4 -19.65 48.15 0.70
C ALA A 4 -18.36 49.02 0.79
N ARG A 5 -18.10 49.70 1.92
CA ARG A 5 -16.89 50.55 2.08
C ARG A 5 -16.25 50.48 3.48
N ARG A 6 -16.13 49.28 4.05
CA ARG A 6 -15.14 48.99 5.10
C ARG A 6 -13.94 48.29 4.44
N SER A 7 -13.30 48.94 3.46
CA SER A 7 -12.16 49.86 3.63
C SER A 7 -10.83 49.11 3.54
N LEU A 8 -10.25 49.10 2.35
CA LEU A 8 -8.83 48.82 2.08
C LEU A 8 -7.88 49.45 3.13
N GLN A 9 -8.26 50.60 3.70
CA GLN A 9 -7.53 51.25 4.80
C GLN A 9 -7.40 50.41 6.08
N VAL A 10 -8.38 49.57 6.45
CA VAL A 10 -8.30 48.71 7.65
C VAL A 10 -7.40 47.49 7.41
N VAL A 11 -7.40 46.95 6.18
CA VAL A 11 -6.48 45.87 5.78
C VAL A 11 -5.06 46.41 5.63
N GLN A 12 -4.89 47.56 4.99
CA GLN A 12 -3.59 48.23 4.87
C GLN A 12 -3.03 48.64 6.24
N GLN A 13 -3.83 49.22 7.14
CA GLN A 13 -3.40 49.55 8.51
C GLN A 13 -3.00 48.33 9.34
N ARG A 14 -3.56 47.15 9.08
CA ARG A 14 -3.14 45.88 9.72
C ARG A 14 -1.91 45.22 9.06
N CYS A 15 -1.65 45.51 7.79
CA CYS A 15 -0.52 44.93 7.04
C CYS A 15 0.80 45.66 7.27
N PHE A 16 0.77 46.93 7.73
CA PHE A 16 1.99 47.66 8.04
C PHE A 16 2.60 47.17 9.36
N SER A 17 3.62 46.34 9.21
CA SER A 17 4.64 45.97 10.20
C SER A 17 4.19 45.09 11.39
N SER A 18 4.19 43.78 11.18
CA SER A 18 4.86 42.86 12.14
C SER A 18 4.99 41.45 11.57
N VAL A 19 6.20 41.07 11.18
CA VAL A 19 6.60 39.66 11.08
C VAL A 19 6.93 39.21 12.50
N HIS A 20 5.92 38.83 13.28
CA HIS A 20 6.17 38.22 14.57
C HIS A 20 6.48 36.73 14.35
N HIS A 21 7.70 36.31 14.68
CA HIS A 21 8.12 34.90 14.71
C HIS A 21 7.95 34.15 13.37
N GLY A 22 8.12 34.85 12.23
CA GLY A 22 8.00 34.23 10.90
C GLY A 22 6.57 34.02 10.39
N ARG A 23 5.56 34.64 11.03
CA ARG A 23 4.17 34.65 10.54
C ARG A 23 3.75 36.04 10.06
N TYR A 24 3.12 36.07 8.90
CA TYR A 24 2.53 37.27 8.32
C TYR A 24 1.14 37.55 8.91
N TYR A 25 0.92 38.78 9.40
CA TYR A 25 -0.41 39.23 9.85
C TYR A 25 -0.98 40.30 8.92
N PRO A 26 -2.27 40.24 8.55
CA PRO A 26 -3.20 39.13 8.74
C PRO A 26 -2.84 37.91 7.88
N GLU A 27 -3.06 36.68 8.37
CA GLU A 27 -2.78 35.46 7.59
C GLU A 27 -3.67 35.39 6.34
N MET A 28 -3.11 35.00 5.18
CA MET A 28 -3.86 34.93 3.91
C MET A 28 -5.11 34.05 4.00
N TYR A 29 -5.00 32.93 4.71
CA TYR A 29 -6.15 32.06 4.99
C TYR A 29 -7.28 32.81 5.71
N GLY A 30 -6.94 33.65 6.70
CA GLY A 30 -7.90 34.48 7.43
C GLY A 30 -8.58 35.50 6.52
N LEU A 31 -7.80 36.21 5.70
CA LEU A 31 -8.32 37.16 4.72
C LEU A 31 -9.33 36.50 3.77
N LEU A 32 -8.96 35.37 3.17
CA LEU A 32 -9.77 34.70 2.15
C LEU A 32 -10.99 33.96 2.73
N ARG A 33 -10.83 33.25 3.86
CA ARG A 33 -11.90 32.37 4.40
C ARG A 33 -12.75 33.03 5.49
N LYS A 34 -12.17 33.88 6.34
CA LYS A 34 -12.91 34.55 7.42
C LYS A 34 -13.44 35.91 6.99
N ASP A 35 -12.55 36.74 6.46
CA ASP A 35 -12.89 38.12 6.08
C ASP A 35 -13.51 38.18 4.68
N LYS A 36 -13.43 37.09 3.90
CA LYS A 36 -14.01 36.93 2.55
C LYS A 36 -13.62 38.06 1.59
N VAL A 37 -12.38 38.55 1.70
CA VAL A 37 -11.86 39.55 0.77
C VAL A 37 -11.72 38.95 -0.63
N SER A 38 -11.78 39.78 -1.67
CA SER A 38 -11.59 39.33 -3.05
C SER A 38 -10.17 38.81 -3.29
N VAL A 39 -9.98 37.94 -4.29
CA VAL A 39 -8.63 37.47 -4.66
C VAL A 39 -7.73 38.60 -5.14
N GLN A 40 -8.29 39.66 -5.74
CA GLN A 40 -7.53 40.85 -6.12
C GLN A 40 -7.01 41.60 -4.89
N GLU A 41 -7.86 41.86 -3.90
CA GLU A 41 -7.45 42.50 -2.64
C GLU A 41 -6.46 41.64 -1.85
N ALA A 42 -6.66 40.32 -1.83
CA ALA A 42 -5.74 39.38 -1.23
C ALA A 42 -4.36 39.41 -1.93
N PHE A 43 -4.35 39.50 -3.27
CA PHE A 43 -3.12 39.60 -4.05
C PHE A 43 -2.36 40.91 -3.76
N ASP A 44 -3.07 42.02 -3.59
CA ASP A 44 -2.46 43.30 -3.22
C ASP A 44 -1.70 43.24 -1.89
N VAL A 45 -2.17 42.41 -0.97
CA VAL A 45 -1.48 42.11 0.29
C VAL A 45 -0.33 41.13 0.09
N LEU A 46 -0.56 40.03 -0.65
CA LEU A 46 0.44 38.99 -0.88
C LEU A 46 1.69 39.53 -1.59
N LYS A 47 1.51 40.38 -2.62
CA LYS A 47 2.63 40.89 -3.44
C LYS A 47 3.63 41.76 -2.67
N GLN A 48 3.25 42.24 -1.49
CA GLN A 48 4.09 43.02 -0.58
C GLN A 48 4.96 42.14 0.35
N ARG A 49 4.75 40.82 0.37
CA ARG A 49 5.39 39.86 1.28
C ARG A 49 6.59 39.17 0.63
N THR A 50 7.66 39.93 0.35
CA THR A 50 8.78 39.47 -0.48
C THR A 50 10.04 39.05 0.28
N ASN A 51 10.17 39.32 1.58
CA ASN A 51 11.34 38.88 2.34
C ASN A 51 11.01 38.61 3.83
N PRO A 52 10.89 37.34 4.27
CA PRO A 52 10.92 36.09 3.47
C PRO A 52 9.59 35.84 2.75
N PHE A 53 9.52 35.23 1.57
CA PHE A 53 8.23 34.98 0.91
C PHE A 53 7.19 34.25 1.79
N ASP A 54 5.91 34.67 1.69
CA ASP A 54 4.79 34.03 2.41
C ASP A 54 4.35 32.71 1.76
N TYR A 55 5.19 31.68 1.86
CA TYR A 55 4.93 30.39 1.18
C TYR A 55 3.62 29.72 1.61
N ARG A 56 3.20 29.85 2.89
CA ARG A 56 1.90 29.32 3.37
C ARG A 56 0.74 30.15 2.84
N GLY A 57 0.94 31.46 2.74
CA GLY A 57 -0.04 32.36 2.15
C GLY A 57 -0.22 32.12 0.65
N CYS A 58 0.85 31.85 -0.08
CA CYS A 58 0.81 31.49 -1.50
C CYS A 58 -0.11 30.28 -1.74
N ASP A 59 0.04 29.21 -0.96
CA ASP A 59 -0.79 28.00 -1.09
C ASP A 59 -2.29 28.33 -0.96
N SER A 60 -2.66 29.02 0.12
CA SER A 60 -4.06 29.43 0.35
C SER A 60 -4.58 30.36 -0.75
N PHE A 61 -3.74 31.29 -1.20
CA PHE A 61 -4.08 32.25 -2.25
C PHE A 61 -4.34 31.59 -3.59
N TYR A 62 -3.38 30.81 -4.10
CA TYR A 62 -3.53 30.15 -5.40
C TYR A 62 -4.65 29.12 -5.41
N PHE A 63 -4.86 28.42 -4.28
CA PHE A 63 -6.02 27.55 -4.14
C PHE A 63 -7.35 28.30 -4.29
N SER A 64 -7.49 29.45 -3.63
CA SER A 64 -8.68 30.30 -3.77
C SER A 64 -8.82 30.94 -5.15
N CYS A 65 -7.72 31.23 -5.84
CA CYS A 65 -7.74 31.64 -7.25
C CYS A 65 -8.27 30.51 -8.16
N LEU A 66 -7.81 29.27 -7.94
CA LEU A 66 -8.28 28.11 -8.69
C LEU A 66 -9.79 27.85 -8.46
N GLU A 67 -10.29 28.02 -7.24
CA GLU A 67 -11.73 27.92 -6.94
C GLU A 67 -12.58 28.96 -7.69
N GLN A 68 -11.98 30.03 -8.23
CA GLN A 68 -12.66 31.17 -8.85
C GLN A 68 -12.39 31.29 -10.36
N VAL A 69 -11.77 30.29 -11.00
CA VAL A 69 -11.60 30.30 -12.45
C VAL A 69 -12.97 30.30 -13.18
N PRO A 70 -13.12 31.02 -14.31
CA PRO A 70 -12.09 31.79 -15.01
C PRO A 70 -11.80 33.16 -14.37
N LEU A 71 -10.51 33.54 -14.32
CA LEU A 71 -10.05 34.83 -13.81
C LEU A 71 -9.83 35.86 -14.94
N PRO A 72 -9.80 37.18 -14.64
CA PRO A 72 -9.44 38.19 -15.65
C PRO A 72 -8.02 37.95 -16.21
N LYS A 73 -7.84 38.00 -17.53
CA LYS A 73 -6.55 37.69 -18.19
C LYS A 73 -5.37 38.52 -17.66
N GLU A 74 -5.56 39.82 -17.44
CA GLU A 74 -4.51 40.67 -16.88
C GLU A 74 -4.16 40.28 -15.45
N PHE A 75 -5.15 39.89 -14.64
CA PHE A 75 -4.91 39.40 -13.29
C PHE A 75 -4.14 38.08 -13.30
N VAL A 76 -4.42 37.18 -14.25
CA VAL A 76 -3.65 35.93 -14.42
C VAL A 76 -2.18 36.24 -14.71
N LYS A 77 -1.88 37.21 -15.60
CA LYS A 77 -0.50 37.64 -15.87
C LYS A 77 0.19 38.14 -14.61
N ASP A 78 -0.50 38.93 -13.80
CA ASP A 78 0.06 39.48 -12.55
C ASP A 78 0.42 38.38 -11.54
N ILE A 79 -0.49 37.43 -11.31
CA ILE A 79 -0.25 36.34 -10.35
C ILE A 79 0.79 35.33 -10.84
N VAL A 80 0.91 35.15 -12.16
CA VAL A 80 1.94 34.33 -12.81
C VAL A 80 3.31 35.00 -12.66
N HIS A 81 3.41 36.30 -12.91
CA HIS A 81 4.65 37.04 -12.73
C HIS A 81 5.12 37.01 -11.27
N TYR A 82 4.20 37.16 -10.32
CA TYR A 82 4.54 36.98 -8.90
C TYR A 82 5.01 35.56 -8.59
N PHE A 83 4.33 34.53 -9.12
CA PHE A 83 4.72 33.14 -8.92
C PHE A 83 6.13 32.85 -9.45
N GLN A 84 6.43 33.31 -10.65
CA GLN A 84 7.74 33.19 -11.29
C GLN A 84 8.81 33.85 -10.41
N ARG A 85 8.54 35.06 -9.90
CA ARG A 85 9.46 35.74 -8.99
C ARG A 85 9.73 34.93 -7.73
N VAL A 86 8.72 34.33 -7.11
CA VAL A 86 8.90 33.44 -5.95
C VAL A 86 9.73 32.21 -6.34
N LEU A 87 9.47 31.62 -7.51
CA LEU A 87 10.19 30.46 -8.02
C LEU A 87 11.67 30.78 -8.33
N ASP A 88 11.98 32.00 -8.77
CA ASP A 88 13.34 32.42 -9.09
C ASP A 88 14.11 32.81 -7.82
N GLU A 89 13.53 33.68 -7.01
CA GLU A 89 14.21 34.35 -5.89
C GLU A 89 14.24 33.52 -4.60
N ASP A 90 13.21 32.71 -4.30
CA ASP A 90 13.20 31.89 -3.08
C ASP A 90 13.93 30.56 -3.29
N ALA A 91 14.86 30.22 -2.41
CA ALA A 91 15.63 28.99 -2.54
C ALA A 91 14.75 27.72 -2.50
N ARG A 92 13.65 27.74 -1.75
CA ARG A 92 12.69 26.63 -1.65
C ARG A 92 11.63 26.69 -2.75
N GLY A 93 11.27 27.91 -3.18
CA GLY A 93 10.22 28.15 -4.15
C GLY A 93 8.81 27.91 -3.59
N PRO A 94 7.78 28.02 -4.44
CA PRO A 94 6.41 27.69 -4.05
C PRO A 94 6.26 26.22 -3.64
N ASN A 95 5.38 25.94 -2.66
CA ASN A 95 5.10 24.57 -2.24
C ASN A 95 4.27 23.80 -3.29
N ASP A 96 4.15 22.48 -3.14
CA ASP A 96 3.40 21.64 -4.09
C ASP A 96 1.92 22.01 -4.22
N GLY A 97 1.30 22.53 -3.15
CA GLY A 97 -0.08 23.00 -3.17
C GLY A 97 -0.25 24.22 -4.09
N ALA A 98 0.59 25.26 -3.89
CA ALA A 98 0.62 26.44 -4.74
C ALA A 98 0.96 26.09 -6.19
N PHE A 99 1.90 25.18 -6.43
CA PHE A 99 2.21 24.67 -7.77
C PHE A 99 0.99 24.01 -8.41
N SER A 100 0.38 23.02 -7.75
CA SER A 100 -0.81 22.33 -8.23
C SER A 100 -1.90 23.32 -8.63
N SER A 101 -2.15 24.34 -7.79
CA SER A 101 -3.14 25.38 -8.10
C SER A 101 -2.74 26.29 -9.26
N MET A 102 -1.49 26.74 -9.33
CA MET A 102 -1.02 27.57 -10.44
C MET A 102 -1.10 26.82 -11.79
N ILE A 103 -0.66 25.57 -11.82
CA ILE A 103 -0.73 24.73 -13.01
C ILE A 103 -2.19 24.53 -13.44
N GLY A 104 -3.11 24.30 -12.51
CA GLY A 104 -4.55 24.26 -12.79
C GLY A 104 -5.08 25.57 -13.37
N ILE A 105 -4.69 26.73 -12.81
CA ILE A 105 -5.09 28.05 -13.33
C ILE A 105 -4.60 28.22 -14.78
N LEU A 106 -3.31 27.96 -15.05
CA LEU A 106 -2.75 28.08 -16.39
C LEU A 106 -3.43 27.15 -17.40
N ALA A 107 -3.73 25.91 -17.00
CA ALA A 107 -4.49 24.98 -17.82
C ALA A 107 -5.89 25.52 -18.17
N HIS A 108 -6.65 26.04 -17.19
CA HIS A 108 -7.96 26.66 -17.43
C HIS A 108 -7.89 27.92 -18.31
N HIS A 109 -6.74 28.60 -18.34
CA HIS A 109 -6.51 29.78 -19.15
C HIS A 109 -5.89 29.50 -20.52
N GLY A 110 -5.69 28.23 -20.88
CA GLY A 110 -5.14 27.85 -22.19
C GLY A 110 -3.64 28.10 -22.33
N GLU A 111 -2.90 28.08 -21.23
CA GLU A 111 -1.44 28.31 -21.17
C GLU A 111 -0.67 27.03 -20.75
N PRO A 112 -0.87 25.86 -21.38
CA PRO A 112 -0.27 24.60 -20.95
C PRO A 112 1.25 24.55 -21.14
N ASP A 113 1.80 25.26 -22.13
CA ASP A 113 3.24 25.28 -22.39
C ASP A 113 3.99 26.05 -21.29
N LEU A 114 3.39 27.13 -20.79
CA LEU A 114 3.91 27.86 -19.63
C LEU A 114 3.79 27.02 -18.34
N ALA A 115 2.68 26.30 -18.18
CA ALA A 115 2.54 25.36 -17.07
C ALA A 115 3.64 24.29 -17.08
N TYR A 116 3.96 23.74 -18.26
CA TYR A 116 5.03 22.76 -18.40
C TYR A 116 6.42 23.33 -18.11
N SER A 117 6.71 24.56 -18.57
CA SER A 117 8.00 25.20 -18.31
C SER A 117 8.23 25.48 -16.82
N LEU A 118 7.20 25.93 -16.09
CA LEU A 118 7.26 26.12 -14.64
C LEU A 118 7.56 24.82 -13.89
N LEU A 119 6.96 23.71 -14.30
CA LEU A 119 7.21 22.39 -13.70
C LEU A 119 8.64 21.90 -13.94
N LYS A 120 9.17 22.10 -15.15
CA LYS A 120 10.57 21.80 -15.46
C LYS A 120 11.52 22.62 -14.62
N GLN A 121 11.30 23.93 -14.56
CA GLN A 121 12.12 24.84 -13.77
C GLN A 121 12.12 24.48 -12.28
N LYS A 122 10.96 24.11 -11.73
CA LYS A 122 10.84 23.62 -10.35
C LYS A 122 11.78 22.43 -10.10
N TYR A 123 11.75 21.45 -10.99
CA TYR A 123 12.55 20.23 -10.87
C TYR A 123 14.04 20.53 -11.06
N GLU A 124 14.41 21.31 -12.08
CA GLU A 124 15.80 21.69 -12.36
C GLU A 124 16.44 22.47 -11.20
N LYS A 125 15.66 23.32 -10.52
CA LYS A 125 16.13 24.05 -9.33
C LYS A 125 16.42 23.12 -8.14
N ASN A 126 15.72 21.99 -8.03
CA ASN A 126 15.76 21.11 -6.86
C ASN A 126 15.86 19.63 -7.26
N THR A 127 16.84 19.25 -8.09
CA THR A 127 16.99 17.88 -8.60
C THR A 127 17.22 16.83 -7.50
N ASN A 128 17.73 17.24 -6.34
CA ASN A 128 17.96 16.37 -5.18
C ASN A 128 16.69 16.10 -4.35
N ILE A 129 15.58 16.81 -4.63
CA ILE A 129 14.32 16.66 -3.91
C ILE A 129 13.36 15.87 -4.79
N GLN A 130 12.86 14.75 -4.27
CA GLN A 130 11.90 13.94 -5.00
C GLN A 130 10.60 14.75 -5.27
N PRO A 131 10.20 14.93 -6.53
CA PRO A 131 9.02 15.74 -6.86
C PRO A 131 7.71 15.01 -6.51
N TYR A 132 6.67 15.76 -6.14
CA TYR A 132 5.34 15.18 -5.85
C TYR A 132 4.42 15.18 -7.08
N TYR A 133 3.81 14.03 -7.40
CA TYR A 133 2.88 13.90 -8.53
C TYR A 133 1.75 14.94 -8.52
N ARG A 134 1.28 15.36 -7.34
CA ARG A 134 0.23 16.38 -7.18
C ARG A 134 0.52 17.70 -7.90
N SER A 135 1.79 18.08 -8.05
CA SER A 135 2.15 19.29 -8.80
C SER A 135 1.93 19.13 -10.31
N TYR A 136 2.04 17.91 -10.82
CA TYR A 136 2.01 17.59 -12.25
C TYR A 136 0.63 17.13 -12.71
N SER A 137 -0.17 16.52 -11.83
CA SER A 137 -1.48 15.96 -12.16
C SER A 137 -2.42 16.93 -12.89
N PRO A 138 -2.52 18.23 -12.56
CA PRO A 138 -3.47 19.13 -13.22
C PRO A 138 -3.17 19.32 -14.72
N LEU A 139 -1.88 19.35 -15.10
CA LEU A 139 -1.49 19.49 -16.50
C LEU A 139 -1.75 18.19 -17.28
N LEU A 140 -1.48 17.04 -16.66
CA LEU A 140 -1.81 15.74 -17.27
C LEU A 140 -3.32 15.61 -17.50
N GLU A 141 -4.11 15.93 -16.48
CA GLU A 141 -5.58 15.91 -16.56
C GLU A 141 -6.11 16.89 -17.61
N TYR A 142 -5.49 18.07 -17.74
CA TYR A 142 -5.81 19.00 -18.81
C TYR A 142 -5.60 18.39 -20.20
N TYR A 143 -4.43 17.80 -20.48
CA TYR A 143 -4.17 17.15 -21.78
C TYR A 143 -5.17 16.03 -22.07
N ILE A 144 -5.55 15.25 -21.06
CA ILE A 144 -6.59 14.22 -21.17
C ILE A 144 -7.95 14.83 -21.50
N GLN A 145 -8.34 15.90 -20.82
CA GLN A 145 -9.62 16.59 -21.00
C GLN A 145 -9.75 17.21 -22.39
N VAL A 146 -8.71 17.88 -22.88
CA VAL A 146 -8.69 18.46 -24.24
C VAL A 146 -8.42 17.42 -25.34
N LYS A 147 -8.29 16.14 -24.97
CA LYS A 147 -8.06 14.99 -25.85
C LYS A 147 -6.74 15.07 -26.65
N ASP A 148 -5.74 15.76 -26.13
CA ASP A 148 -4.37 15.75 -26.64
C ASP A 148 -3.61 14.56 -26.02
N LEU A 149 -3.99 13.35 -26.45
CA LEU A 149 -3.55 12.11 -25.82
C LEU A 149 -2.06 11.81 -26.03
N GLU A 150 -1.48 12.29 -27.13
CA GLU A 150 -0.06 12.16 -27.40
C GLU A 150 0.76 12.98 -26.39
N LYS A 151 0.40 14.26 -26.16
CA LYS A 151 1.05 15.07 -25.12
C LYS A 151 0.79 14.53 -23.72
N ALA A 152 -0.42 14.03 -23.44
CA ALA A 152 -0.71 13.39 -22.17
C ALA A 152 0.22 12.19 -21.90
N TRP A 153 0.45 11.34 -22.91
CA TRP A 153 1.33 10.19 -22.77
C TRP A 153 2.80 10.59 -22.62
N ALA A 154 3.29 11.50 -23.47
CA ALA A 154 4.65 12.01 -23.38
C ALA A 154 4.92 12.70 -22.02
N PHE A 155 3.93 13.41 -21.49
CA PHE A 155 4.02 14.03 -20.17
C PHE A 155 3.99 13.01 -19.04
N TRP A 156 3.20 11.93 -19.16
CA TRP A 156 3.25 10.80 -18.22
C TRP A 156 4.63 10.12 -18.21
N GLU A 157 5.23 9.90 -19.37
CA GLU A 157 6.59 9.36 -19.47
C GLU A 157 7.63 10.27 -18.81
N TYR A 158 7.48 11.59 -18.96
CA TYR A 158 8.31 12.57 -18.24
C TYR A 158 8.10 12.50 -16.71
N ILE A 159 6.86 12.42 -16.23
CA ILE A 159 6.55 12.28 -14.79
C ILE A 159 7.22 11.03 -14.19
N LYS A 160 7.28 9.93 -14.95
CA LYS A 160 7.98 8.71 -14.55
C LYS A 160 9.50 8.88 -14.57
N SER A 161 10.06 9.53 -15.58
CA SER A 161 11.52 9.67 -15.72
C SER A 161 12.17 10.49 -14.61
N ILE A 162 11.43 11.42 -14.00
CA ILE A 162 11.90 12.21 -12.85
C ILE A 162 11.58 11.58 -11.48
N ASN A 163 11.11 10.32 -11.46
CA ASN A 163 10.84 9.54 -10.25
C ASN A 163 9.93 10.26 -9.22
N THR A 164 8.82 10.83 -9.70
CA THR A 164 7.83 11.47 -8.83
C THR A 164 7.32 10.53 -7.73
N THR A 165 6.91 11.08 -6.58
CA THR A 165 6.10 10.31 -5.62
C THR A 165 4.75 10.02 -6.27
N GLN A 166 4.36 8.74 -6.31
CA GLN A 166 3.16 8.26 -6.98
C GLN A 166 2.19 7.57 -6.00
N PRO A 167 1.51 8.32 -5.11
CA PRO A 167 0.46 7.76 -4.28
C PRO A 167 -0.66 7.17 -5.16
N LEU A 168 -1.07 5.93 -4.87
CA LEU A 168 -2.08 5.21 -5.64
C LEU A 168 -3.41 5.98 -5.72
N ASP A 169 -3.81 6.63 -4.63
CA ASP A 169 -5.05 7.43 -4.53
C ASP A 169 -5.02 8.73 -5.35
N LYS A 170 -3.86 9.10 -5.91
CA LYS A 170 -3.69 10.28 -6.77
C LYS A 170 -3.48 9.90 -8.22
N VAL A 171 -2.58 8.95 -8.49
CA VAL A 171 -2.25 8.54 -9.86
C VAL A 171 -3.37 7.70 -10.47
N GLY A 172 -3.97 6.79 -9.71
CA GLY A 172 -5.00 5.87 -10.19
C GLY A 172 -6.19 6.58 -10.85
N PRO A 173 -6.82 7.58 -10.19
CA PRO A 173 -7.92 8.34 -10.79
C PRO A 173 -7.56 9.04 -12.11
N SER A 174 -6.36 9.64 -12.21
CA SER A 174 -5.91 10.29 -13.44
C SER A 174 -5.65 9.27 -14.56
N MET A 175 -5.10 8.09 -14.24
CA MET A 175 -4.94 6.99 -15.20
C MET A 175 -6.29 6.40 -15.66
N VAL A 176 -7.29 6.33 -14.77
CA VAL A 176 -8.66 5.95 -15.14
C VAL A 176 -9.25 6.94 -16.15
N LEU A 177 -9.13 8.24 -15.90
CA LEU A 177 -9.57 9.27 -16.85
C LEU A 177 -8.86 9.14 -18.19
N PHE A 178 -7.56 8.86 -18.17
CA PHE A 178 -6.76 8.69 -19.36
C PHE A 178 -7.21 7.45 -20.16
N ALA A 179 -7.41 6.31 -19.49
CA ALA A 179 -7.87 5.07 -20.11
C ALA A 179 -9.23 5.27 -20.80
N ILE A 180 -10.19 5.88 -20.12
CA ILE A 180 -11.51 6.19 -20.69
C ILE A 180 -11.37 7.09 -21.93
N ALA A 181 -10.50 8.11 -21.88
CA ALA A 181 -10.27 9.00 -23.02
C ALA A 181 -9.62 8.32 -24.22
N ALA A 182 -8.75 7.32 -23.99
CA ALA A 182 -8.02 6.60 -25.02
C ALA A 182 -8.82 5.46 -25.67
N LEU A 183 -9.77 4.84 -24.96
CA LEU A 183 -10.47 3.62 -25.38
C LEU A 183 -10.99 3.64 -26.84
N GLU A 184 -11.63 4.74 -27.24
CA GLU A 184 -12.20 4.88 -28.58
C GLU A 184 -11.18 5.36 -29.62
N LYS A 185 -10.23 6.20 -29.20
CA LYS A 185 -9.37 6.97 -30.11
C LYS A 185 -8.07 6.25 -30.46
N ASP A 186 -7.49 5.54 -29.50
CA ASP A 186 -6.19 4.90 -29.64
C ASP A 186 -6.12 3.64 -28.77
N LYS A 187 -6.42 2.49 -29.39
CA LYS A 187 -6.37 1.19 -28.71
C LYS A 187 -4.97 0.82 -28.22
N VAL A 188 -3.92 1.28 -28.88
CA VAL A 188 -2.53 0.98 -28.50
C VAL A 188 -2.19 1.75 -27.23
N LEU A 189 -2.49 3.05 -27.20
CA LEU A 189 -2.32 3.88 -26.01
C LEU A 189 -3.22 3.40 -24.86
N PHE A 190 -4.46 3.02 -25.15
CA PHE A 190 -5.35 2.43 -24.17
C PHE A 190 -4.71 1.25 -23.44
N ARG A 191 -4.16 0.29 -24.20
CA ARG A 191 -3.47 -0.88 -23.62
C ARG A 191 -2.25 -0.49 -22.80
N LYS A 192 -1.48 0.52 -23.22
CA LYS A 192 -0.37 1.05 -22.41
C LYS A 192 -0.87 1.57 -21.06
N ILE A 193 -1.97 2.33 -21.03
CA ILE A 193 -2.54 2.87 -19.78
C ILE A 193 -3.12 1.75 -18.90
N ILE A 194 -3.79 0.76 -19.48
CA ILE A 194 -4.26 -0.43 -18.77
C ILE A 194 -3.08 -1.18 -18.11
N HIS A 195 -1.95 -1.27 -18.80
CA HIS A 195 -0.74 -1.84 -18.24
C HIS A 195 -0.22 -1.01 -17.04
N GLU A 196 -0.21 0.33 -17.13
CA GLU A 196 0.15 1.18 -15.97
C GLU A 196 -0.78 0.92 -14.77
N LEU A 197 -2.10 0.80 -14.99
CA LEU A 197 -3.05 0.46 -13.92
C LEU A 197 -2.81 -0.94 -13.33
N ASN A 198 -2.37 -1.91 -14.15
CA ASN A 198 -1.97 -3.24 -13.69
C ASN A 198 -0.73 -3.16 -12.78
N GLU A 199 0.33 -2.46 -13.22
CA GLU A 199 1.57 -2.28 -12.48
C GLU A 199 1.34 -1.53 -11.15
N LEU A 200 0.47 -0.53 -11.17
CA LEU A 200 0.03 0.19 -9.95
C LEU A 200 -0.82 -0.68 -9.02
N ARG A 201 -1.29 -1.85 -9.48
CA ARG A 201 -2.22 -2.73 -8.75
C ARG A 201 -3.48 -1.96 -8.31
N TYR A 202 -3.90 -1.00 -9.13
CA TYR A 202 -4.97 -0.08 -8.76
C TYR A 202 -6.32 -0.81 -8.70
N GLN A 203 -7.04 -0.60 -7.61
CA GLN A 203 -8.42 -1.04 -7.45
C GLN A 203 -9.32 0.18 -7.60
N LEU A 204 -10.33 0.07 -8.45
CA LEU A 204 -11.23 1.16 -8.76
C LEU A 204 -12.09 1.52 -7.56
N THR A 205 -12.18 2.81 -7.28
CA THR A 205 -13.13 3.37 -6.31
C THR A 205 -14.54 3.40 -6.91
N PRO A 206 -15.60 3.59 -6.10
CA PRO A 206 -16.96 3.79 -6.60
C PRO A 206 -17.08 4.95 -7.60
N ASP A 207 -16.32 6.03 -7.39
CA ASP A 207 -16.28 7.17 -8.31
C ASP A 207 -15.64 6.80 -9.66
N ASP A 208 -14.60 5.96 -9.65
CA ASP A 208 -13.97 5.47 -10.88
C ASP A 208 -14.91 4.53 -11.64
N VAL A 209 -15.65 3.68 -10.93
CA VAL A 209 -16.69 2.84 -11.51
C VAL A 209 -17.76 3.69 -12.21
N ALA A 210 -18.24 4.74 -11.55
CA ALA A 210 -19.21 5.67 -12.13
C ALA A 210 -18.66 6.37 -13.39
N LYS A 211 -17.38 6.81 -13.36
CA LYS A 211 -16.71 7.40 -14.53
C LYS A 211 -16.62 6.42 -15.70
N TRP A 212 -16.26 5.16 -15.44
CA TRP A 212 -16.20 4.12 -16.48
C TRP A 212 -17.56 3.86 -17.12
N LEU A 213 -18.59 3.65 -16.30
CA LEU A 213 -19.95 3.39 -16.79
C LEU A 213 -20.48 4.56 -17.64
N ASN A 214 -20.25 5.80 -17.20
CA ASN A 214 -20.65 6.99 -17.96
C ASN A 214 -19.78 7.21 -19.21
N GLY A 215 -18.46 7.05 -19.08
CA GLY A 215 -17.51 7.33 -20.14
C GLY A 215 -17.53 6.33 -21.30
N THR A 216 -18.06 5.13 -21.06
CA THR A 216 -18.14 4.06 -22.07
C THR A 216 -19.53 3.85 -22.65
N SER A 217 -20.57 4.47 -22.08
CA SER A 217 -21.97 4.31 -22.53
C SER A 217 -22.19 4.75 -23.98
N HIS A 218 -21.37 5.68 -24.47
CA HIS A 218 -21.45 6.25 -25.81
C HIS A 218 -20.35 5.73 -26.76
N VAL A 219 -19.42 4.92 -26.27
CA VAL A 219 -18.30 4.43 -27.06
C VAL A 219 -18.79 3.27 -27.93
N HIS A 220 -18.88 3.49 -29.24
CA HIS A 220 -19.42 2.51 -30.17
C HIS A 220 -18.59 1.21 -30.15
N GLY A 221 -19.28 0.07 -30.05
CA GLY A 221 -18.64 -1.24 -30.05
C GLY A 221 -17.97 -1.62 -28.73
N TRP A 222 -18.21 -0.90 -27.64
CA TRP A 222 -17.77 -1.29 -26.30
C TRP A 222 -18.95 -1.36 -25.33
N LYS A 223 -18.86 -2.28 -24.38
CA LYS A 223 -19.81 -2.41 -23.28
C LYS A 223 -19.06 -2.60 -21.97
N THR A 224 -19.47 -1.84 -20.96
CA THR A 224 -18.94 -1.93 -19.61
C THR A 224 -20.01 -2.47 -18.67
N THR A 225 -19.68 -3.52 -17.93
CA THR A 225 -20.59 -4.17 -17.00
C THR A 225 -19.92 -4.32 -15.64
N LEU A 226 -20.61 -3.92 -14.57
CA LEU A 226 -20.20 -4.19 -13.20
C LEU A 226 -20.68 -5.58 -12.79
N LEU A 227 -19.76 -6.39 -12.28
CA LEU A 227 -19.98 -7.78 -11.90
C LEU A 227 -19.57 -8.00 -10.45
N PRO A 228 -20.35 -8.73 -9.64
CA PRO A 228 -19.90 -9.13 -8.31
C PRO A 228 -18.67 -10.06 -8.43
N GLU A 229 -17.76 -10.00 -7.46
CA GLU A 229 -16.70 -11.00 -7.35
C GLU A 229 -17.27 -12.32 -6.84
N GLU A 230 -17.03 -13.39 -7.59
CA GLU A 230 -17.34 -14.76 -7.18
C GLU A 230 -16.03 -15.48 -6.83
N PRO A 231 -15.72 -15.69 -5.53
CA PRO A 231 -14.40 -16.15 -5.10
C PRO A 231 -13.90 -17.47 -5.71
N ASN A 232 -14.82 -18.34 -6.15
CA ASN A 232 -14.50 -19.66 -6.71
C ASN A 232 -14.71 -19.74 -8.22
N THR A 233 -15.12 -18.65 -8.86
CA THR A 233 -15.43 -18.62 -10.30
C THR A 233 -14.44 -17.69 -10.99
N PRO A 234 -13.36 -18.21 -11.62
CA PRO A 234 -12.44 -17.36 -12.36
C PRO A 234 -12.99 -16.92 -13.72
N ILE A 235 -14.18 -17.37 -14.12
CA ILE A 235 -14.77 -17.06 -15.43
C ILE A 235 -15.67 -15.84 -15.29
N CYS A 236 -15.41 -14.82 -16.10
CA CYS A 236 -16.28 -13.65 -16.17
C CYS A 236 -17.64 -14.02 -16.74
N SER A 237 -18.72 -13.79 -15.98
CA SER A 237 -20.10 -14.09 -16.38
C SER A 237 -20.62 -13.22 -17.54
N HIS A 238 -19.92 -12.14 -17.90
CA HIS A 238 -20.29 -11.27 -19.03
C HIS A 238 -19.62 -11.66 -20.34
N CYS A 239 -18.30 -11.86 -20.35
CA CYS A 239 -17.52 -12.11 -21.57
C CYS A 239 -16.98 -13.54 -21.69
N ASN A 240 -17.23 -14.40 -20.70
CA ASN A 240 -16.77 -15.79 -20.61
C ASN A 240 -15.24 -15.98 -20.61
N GLN A 241 -14.48 -14.92 -20.40
CA GLN A 241 -13.03 -15.02 -20.28
C GLN A 241 -12.61 -15.45 -18.88
N THR A 242 -11.55 -16.27 -18.82
CA THR A 242 -10.96 -16.72 -17.55
C THR A 242 -9.98 -15.69 -17.02
N LEU A 243 -10.27 -15.13 -15.86
CA LEU A 243 -9.37 -14.26 -15.11
C LEU A 243 -8.08 -15.01 -14.77
N ASN A 244 -6.96 -14.33 -15.02
CA ASN A 244 -5.63 -14.88 -14.84
C ASN A 244 -5.22 -14.85 -13.37
N LYS A 245 -4.48 -15.89 -12.96
CA LYS A 245 -3.69 -15.89 -11.73
C LYS A 245 -2.27 -15.46 -12.07
N LEU A 246 -1.80 -14.37 -11.49
CA LEU A 246 -0.40 -14.01 -11.58
C LEU A 246 0.42 -14.95 -10.70
N THR A 247 1.38 -15.62 -11.33
CA THR A 247 2.28 -16.57 -10.68
C THR A 247 3.59 -15.90 -10.30
N ILE A 248 4.39 -16.61 -9.49
CA ILE A 248 5.77 -16.24 -9.20
C ILE A 248 6.65 -17.12 -10.07
N THR A 249 7.60 -16.51 -10.79
CA THR A 249 8.58 -17.26 -11.56
C THR A 249 9.63 -17.90 -10.64
N SER A 250 10.32 -18.94 -11.10
CA SER A 250 11.38 -19.61 -10.34
C SER A 250 12.51 -18.66 -9.93
N SER A 251 12.87 -17.72 -10.81
CA SER A 251 13.90 -16.71 -10.54
C SER A 251 13.48 -15.74 -9.43
N GLU A 252 12.25 -15.25 -9.48
CA GLU A 252 11.68 -14.39 -8.46
C GLU A 252 11.56 -15.11 -7.11
N LEU A 253 11.14 -16.38 -7.13
CA LEU A 253 11.06 -17.21 -5.92
C LEU A 253 12.44 -17.42 -5.29
N ASN A 254 13.47 -17.70 -6.10
CA ASN A 254 14.84 -17.81 -5.59
C ASN A 254 15.32 -16.48 -4.99
N THR A 255 14.97 -15.36 -5.61
CA THR A 255 15.28 -14.02 -5.08
C THR A 255 14.62 -13.79 -3.71
N LEU A 256 13.34 -14.14 -3.56
CA LEU A 256 12.64 -14.07 -2.27
C LEU A 256 13.28 -15.00 -1.22
N LEU A 257 13.58 -16.23 -1.61
CA LEU A 257 14.20 -17.22 -0.73
C LEU A 257 15.56 -16.76 -0.21
N ASP A 258 16.44 -16.31 -1.10
CA ASP A 258 17.79 -15.84 -0.76
C ASP A 258 17.76 -14.55 0.08
N THR A 259 16.81 -13.67 -0.21
CA THR A 259 16.59 -12.44 0.56
C THR A 259 16.16 -12.76 1.98
N VAL A 260 15.11 -13.57 2.16
CA VAL A 260 14.65 -13.94 3.50
C VAL A 260 15.67 -14.79 4.25
N LYS A 261 16.43 -15.64 3.55
CA LYS A 261 17.59 -16.33 4.14
C LYS A 261 18.61 -15.35 4.70
N THR A 262 18.93 -14.30 3.93
CA THR A 262 19.85 -13.24 4.36
C THR A 262 19.31 -12.52 5.58
N MET A 263 18.03 -12.15 5.57
CA MET A 263 17.36 -11.55 6.72
C MET A 263 17.42 -12.45 7.97
N CYS A 264 17.23 -13.77 7.84
CA CYS A 264 17.42 -14.72 8.94
C CYS A 264 18.86 -14.66 9.49
N LEU A 265 19.86 -14.68 8.61
CA LEU A 265 21.26 -14.67 9.02
C LEU A 265 21.67 -13.35 9.68
N GLU A 266 21.10 -12.23 9.25
CA GLU A 266 21.37 -10.88 9.77
C GLU A 266 20.50 -10.51 10.98
N SER A 267 19.42 -11.25 11.21
CA SER A 267 18.49 -11.02 12.32
C SER A 267 19.24 -10.92 13.66
N ARG A 268 18.96 -9.88 14.43
CA ARG A 268 19.52 -9.72 15.76
C ARG A 268 18.46 -10.09 16.78
N TYR A 269 18.80 -10.98 17.71
CA TYR A 269 17.95 -11.22 18.86
C TYR A 269 17.84 -9.93 19.68
N ILE A 270 16.63 -9.41 19.77
CA ILE A 270 16.30 -8.29 20.66
C ILE A 270 15.50 -8.89 21.81
N PRO A 271 16.07 -8.96 23.02
CA PRO A 271 15.31 -9.41 24.18
C PRO A 271 14.09 -8.51 24.37
N SER A 272 12.96 -9.08 24.79
CA SER A 272 11.78 -8.27 25.13
C SER A 272 11.98 -7.43 26.41
N ASP A 273 13.18 -7.42 27.00
CA ASP A 273 13.58 -6.65 28.17
C ASP A 273 14.63 -5.68 27.68
N PRO A 274 14.43 -4.37 27.86
CA PRO A 274 15.52 -3.43 27.68
C PRO A 274 16.67 -3.65 28.66
N LYS A 275 16.44 -4.33 29.80
CA LYS A 275 17.44 -4.55 30.87
C LYS A 275 18.09 -5.94 30.83
N ALA A 276 17.64 -6.84 29.96
CA ALA A 276 18.20 -8.18 29.87
C ALA A 276 19.56 -8.11 29.19
N VAL A 277 20.50 -8.92 29.66
CA VAL A 277 21.77 -9.11 28.99
C VAL A 277 21.48 -9.69 27.61
N ILE A 278 21.84 -8.94 26.57
CA ILE A 278 21.71 -9.42 25.20
C ILE A 278 22.66 -10.60 25.05
N PRO A 279 22.17 -11.82 24.77
CA PRO A 279 23.05 -12.97 24.54
C PRO A 279 23.99 -12.67 23.37
N LYS A 280 25.19 -13.25 23.41
CA LYS A 280 26.15 -13.10 22.32
C LYS A 280 25.47 -13.53 21.01
N PRO A 281 25.53 -12.72 19.94
CA PRO A 281 24.91 -13.08 18.66
C PRO A 281 25.40 -14.45 18.21
N MET A 282 24.46 -15.30 17.79
CA MET A 282 24.79 -16.60 17.22
C MET A 282 25.65 -16.39 15.97
N SER A 283 26.72 -17.17 15.83
CA SER A 283 27.58 -17.09 14.66
C SER A 283 26.81 -17.42 13.38
N ARG A 284 27.19 -16.81 12.26
CA ARG A 284 26.58 -17.08 10.95
C ARG A 284 26.56 -18.60 10.63
N GLN A 285 27.64 -19.30 10.98
CA GLN A 285 27.74 -20.75 10.78
C GLN A 285 26.71 -21.54 11.58
N ASN A 286 26.49 -21.16 12.86
CA ASN A 286 25.50 -21.82 13.70
C ASN A 286 24.07 -21.52 13.22
N LYS A 287 23.80 -20.29 12.77
CA LYS A 287 22.51 -19.95 12.15
C LYS A 287 22.25 -20.76 10.89
N LEU A 288 23.25 -20.91 10.01
CA LEU A 288 23.13 -21.75 8.82
C LEU A 288 22.82 -23.20 9.18
N LYS A 289 23.46 -23.74 10.22
CA LYS A 289 23.17 -25.09 10.73
C LYS A 289 21.74 -25.21 11.26
N ALA A 290 21.26 -24.21 11.99
CA ALA A 290 19.88 -24.19 12.50
C ALA A 290 18.85 -24.10 11.37
N LEU A 291 19.07 -23.22 10.38
CA LEU A 291 18.23 -23.15 9.18
C LEU A 291 18.26 -24.47 8.40
N LYS A 292 19.42 -25.12 8.28
CA LYS A 292 19.51 -26.43 7.63
C LYS A 292 18.71 -27.50 8.36
N SER A 293 18.73 -27.51 9.69
CA SER A 293 17.89 -28.40 10.50
C SER A 293 16.40 -28.14 10.28
N PHE A 294 16.00 -26.88 10.10
CA PHE A 294 14.62 -26.50 9.77
C PHE A 294 14.22 -26.96 8.37
N GLU A 295 15.08 -26.75 7.37
CA GLU A 295 14.91 -27.22 5.99
C GLU A 295 14.73 -28.74 5.91
N ASP A 296 15.56 -29.49 6.63
CA ASP A 296 15.51 -30.96 6.64
C ASP A 296 14.24 -31.47 7.34
N TRP A 297 13.80 -30.79 8.40
CA TRP A 297 12.52 -31.08 9.06
C TRP A 297 11.33 -30.81 8.13
N LEU A 298 11.30 -29.64 7.47
CA LEU A 298 10.23 -29.29 6.53
C LEU A 298 10.18 -30.25 5.34
N ARG A 299 11.33 -30.63 4.78
CA ARG A 299 11.41 -31.55 3.64
C ARG A 299 10.77 -32.89 3.96
N LYS A 300 11.12 -33.50 5.11
CA LYS A 300 10.53 -34.77 5.55
C LYS A 300 9.02 -34.69 5.70
N ARG A 301 8.50 -33.58 6.24
CA ARG A 301 7.05 -33.37 6.33
C ARG A 301 6.41 -33.18 4.96
N HIS A 302 7.10 -32.48 4.07
CA HIS A 302 6.61 -32.23 2.73
C HIS A 302 6.52 -33.50 1.86
N GLU A 303 7.44 -34.44 2.04
CA GLU A 303 7.38 -35.77 1.40
C GLU A 303 6.13 -36.58 1.80
N MET A 304 5.44 -36.22 2.90
CA MET A 304 4.19 -36.85 3.32
C MET A 304 2.96 -36.34 2.57
N VAL A 305 3.10 -35.29 1.74
CA VAL A 305 1.97 -34.69 1.02
C VAL A 305 1.51 -35.62 -0.09
N LYS A 306 0.25 -36.05 -0.01
CA LYS A 306 -0.37 -36.92 -1.02
C LYS A 306 -0.75 -36.12 -2.27
N PRO A 307 -0.86 -36.77 -3.45
CA PRO A 307 -1.39 -36.12 -4.65
C PRO A 307 -2.74 -35.44 -4.40
N GLY A 308 -2.91 -34.21 -4.89
CA GLY A 308 -4.11 -33.40 -4.68
C GLY A 308 -4.28 -32.84 -3.27
N LYS A 309 -3.26 -32.92 -2.41
CA LYS A 309 -3.25 -32.35 -1.06
C LYS A 309 -2.18 -31.27 -0.93
N LEU A 310 -2.36 -30.41 0.06
CA LEU A 310 -1.53 -29.24 0.32
C LEU A 310 -0.64 -29.44 1.55
N HIS A 311 0.46 -28.69 1.60
CA HIS A 311 1.30 -28.50 2.78
C HIS A 311 1.05 -27.11 3.37
N TYR A 312 0.47 -27.06 4.57
CA TYR A 312 0.26 -25.84 5.33
C TYR A 312 1.39 -25.61 6.32
N ILE A 313 2.01 -24.44 6.24
CA ILE A 313 2.83 -23.88 7.31
C ILE A 313 1.91 -23.03 8.20
N LEU A 314 1.91 -23.30 9.50
CA LEU A 314 1.09 -22.57 10.47
C LEU A 314 1.97 -21.57 11.23
N ASP A 315 1.60 -20.30 11.17
CA ASP A 315 2.16 -19.25 12.03
C ASP A 315 1.58 -19.43 13.45
N GLY A 316 2.29 -20.20 14.27
CA GLY A 316 1.84 -20.59 15.60
C GLY A 316 1.45 -19.39 16.46
N PRO A 317 2.34 -18.40 16.67
CA PRO A 317 2.02 -17.20 17.44
C PRO A 317 0.79 -16.47 16.91
N ASN A 318 0.70 -16.17 15.61
CA ASN A 318 -0.45 -15.45 15.07
C ASN A 318 -1.78 -16.17 15.37
N ILE A 319 -1.83 -17.48 15.10
CA ILE A 319 -3.01 -18.32 15.32
C ILE A 319 -3.37 -18.43 16.81
N ALA A 320 -2.37 -18.63 17.68
CA ALA A 320 -2.58 -18.79 19.12
C ALA A 320 -3.11 -17.53 19.79
N TYR A 321 -2.84 -16.34 19.23
CA TYR A 321 -3.32 -15.06 19.76
C TYR A 321 -4.58 -14.52 19.06
N LEU A 322 -5.17 -15.25 18.11
CA LEU A 322 -6.42 -14.83 17.47
C LEU A 322 -7.50 -14.56 18.53
N ASN A 323 -8.07 -13.35 18.48
CA ASN A 323 -9.08 -12.86 19.41
C ASN A 323 -8.64 -12.85 20.90
N GLN A 324 -7.34 -12.86 21.20
CA GLN A 324 -6.79 -12.82 22.58
C GLN A 324 -6.32 -11.43 23.03
N ASN A 325 -6.65 -10.37 22.30
CA ASN A 325 -6.24 -9.00 22.60
C ASN A 325 -7.12 -8.31 23.67
N PHE A 326 -7.41 -8.99 24.78
CA PHE A 326 -8.19 -8.49 25.92
C PHE A 326 -7.42 -8.67 27.25
N GLU A 327 -7.91 -8.09 28.35
CA GLU A 327 -7.27 -8.22 29.66
C GLU A 327 -7.30 -9.67 30.15
N GLY A 328 -6.14 -10.25 30.45
CA GLY A 328 -6.00 -11.67 30.79
C GLY A 328 -5.98 -12.63 29.59
N GLY A 329 -6.05 -12.12 28.36
CA GLY A 329 -5.84 -12.92 27.15
C GLY A 329 -4.44 -13.52 27.11
N ALA A 330 -4.35 -14.77 26.63
CA ALA A 330 -3.11 -15.53 26.56
C ALA A 330 -3.08 -16.35 25.27
N TYR A 331 -1.90 -16.82 24.86
CA TYR A 331 -1.80 -17.74 23.73
C TYR A 331 -2.57 -19.04 24.00
N ARG A 332 -3.25 -19.55 22.98
CA ARG A 332 -4.14 -20.71 23.05
C ARG A 332 -3.64 -21.82 22.12
N PHE A 333 -3.08 -22.91 22.68
CA PHE A 333 -2.59 -24.04 21.88
C PHE A 333 -3.71 -24.82 21.19
N ASP A 334 -4.91 -24.84 21.78
CA ASP A 334 -6.08 -25.48 21.19
C ASP A 334 -6.51 -24.84 19.86
N HIS A 335 -6.20 -23.55 19.64
CA HIS A 335 -6.43 -22.89 18.35
C HIS A 335 -5.63 -23.56 17.23
N ILE A 336 -4.34 -23.75 17.46
CA ILE A 336 -3.42 -24.37 16.51
C ILE A 336 -3.77 -25.86 16.36
N ASP A 337 -4.02 -26.56 17.48
CA ASP A 337 -4.29 -28.00 17.49
C ASP A 337 -5.58 -28.33 16.73
N LYS A 338 -6.66 -27.56 16.93
CA LYS A 338 -7.92 -27.76 16.22
C LYS A 338 -7.76 -27.56 14.72
N LEU A 339 -7.06 -26.51 14.30
CA LEU A 339 -6.76 -26.24 12.89
C LEU A 339 -5.90 -27.36 12.28
N ALA A 340 -4.80 -27.74 12.94
CA ALA A 340 -3.91 -28.78 12.44
C ALA A 340 -4.64 -30.12 12.29
N LYS A 341 -5.48 -30.50 13.26
CA LYS A 341 -6.32 -31.71 13.18
C LYS A 341 -7.32 -31.66 12.04
N GLN A 342 -7.98 -30.52 11.83
CA GLN A 342 -8.90 -30.35 10.70
C GLN A 342 -8.18 -30.60 9.37
N LEU A 343 -7.04 -29.94 9.16
CA LEU A 343 -6.21 -30.11 7.96
C LEU A 343 -5.76 -31.57 7.77
N GLN A 344 -5.31 -32.22 8.84
CA GLN A 344 -4.89 -33.63 8.80
C GLN A 344 -6.04 -34.58 8.46
N VAL A 345 -7.25 -34.34 9.00
CA VAL A 345 -8.46 -35.10 8.68
C VAL A 345 -8.84 -34.93 7.20
N GLU A 346 -8.67 -33.74 6.66
CA GLU A 346 -8.84 -33.46 5.22
C GLU A 346 -7.72 -34.08 4.35
N GLY A 347 -6.70 -34.69 4.97
CA GLY A 347 -5.58 -35.37 4.31
C GLY A 347 -4.41 -34.45 3.95
N HIS A 348 -4.41 -33.22 4.43
CA HIS A 348 -3.32 -32.26 4.25
C HIS A 348 -2.20 -32.47 5.27
N VAL A 349 -1.02 -31.92 4.96
CA VAL A 349 0.09 -31.84 5.91
C VAL A 349 0.08 -30.46 6.56
N ALA A 350 0.17 -30.42 7.89
CA ALA A 350 0.34 -29.18 8.66
C ALA A 350 1.72 -29.17 9.34
N SER A 351 2.40 -28.04 9.33
CA SER A 351 3.72 -27.83 9.95
C SER A 351 3.70 -26.52 10.73
N VAL A 352 3.77 -26.61 12.06
CA VAL A 352 3.70 -25.42 12.92
C VAL A 352 5.10 -24.85 13.11
N THR A 353 5.24 -23.55 12.87
CA THR A 353 6.42 -22.80 13.33
C THR A 353 6.05 -22.08 14.63
N MET A 354 6.86 -22.25 15.68
CA MET A 354 6.61 -21.56 16.94
C MET A 354 7.93 -21.33 17.68
N PRO A 355 8.15 -20.14 18.27
CA PRO A 355 9.35 -19.88 19.06
C PRO A 355 9.55 -20.88 20.20
N ALA A 356 10.80 -21.26 20.44
CA ALA A 356 11.19 -22.28 21.41
C ALA A 356 10.67 -22.00 22.85
N TYR A 357 10.60 -20.72 23.26
CA TYR A 357 10.14 -20.36 24.61
C TYR A 357 8.66 -20.67 24.89
N TYR A 358 7.81 -20.87 23.86
CA TYR A 358 6.44 -21.36 24.07
C TYR A 358 6.42 -22.84 24.48
N PHE A 359 7.53 -23.56 24.26
CA PHE A 359 7.73 -24.95 24.66
C PHE A 359 8.49 -25.08 25.99
N GLU A 360 8.58 -24.01 26.79
CA GLU A 360 9.18 -24.02 28.14
C GLU A 360 8.10 -24.12 29.23
N GLU A 361 8.47 -24.50 30.46
CA GLU A 361 7.51 -24.56 31.59
C GLU A 361 6.96 -23.17 31.94
N ILE A 362 7.77 -22.14 31.72
CA ILE A 362 7.43 -20.74 31.94
C ILE A 362 7.63 -20.01 30.61
N SER A 363 6.56 -19.41 30.08
CA SER A 363 6.59 -18.72 28.79
C SER A 363 6.15 -17.27 28.93
N PHE A 364 6.74 -16.38 28.13
CA PHE A 364 6.39 -14.97 28.10
C PHE A 364 5.03 -14.73 27.43
N LEU A 365 4.17 -13.92 28.07
CA LEU A 365 2.89 -13.48 27.52
C LEU A 365 3.05 -12.16 26.77
N SER A 366 2.84 -12.20 25.45
CA SER A 366 2.89 -11.01 24.59
C SER A 366 1.48 -10.48 24.31
N VAL A 367 0.85 -9.79 25.27
CA VAL A 367 -0.46 -9.16 25.05
C VAL A 367 -0.30 -7.78 24.38
N LYS A 368 -0.79 -7.63 23.14
CA LYS A 368 -0.53 -6.45 22.30
C LYS A 368 -1.38 -5.20 22.63
N SER A 369 -2.43 -5.27 23.45
CA SER A 369 -3.36 -4.14 23.75
C SER A 369 -2.65 -2.83 24.11
N SER A 370 -2.91 -1.76 23.35
CA SER A 370 -2.20 -0.47 23.40
C SER A 370 -2.93 0.64 24.15
N LYS A 371 -4.23 0.53 24.43
CA LYS A 371 -5.03 1.64 25.01
C LYS A 371 -5.55 1.42 26.44
N ARG A 372 -5.59 0.17 26.91
CA ARG A 372 -6.10 -0.18 28.26
C ARG A 372 -5.29 -1.26 28.95
N ASN A 373 -4.04 -1.45 28.53
CA ASN A 373 -3.19 -2.39 29.22
C ASN A 373 -2.34 -1.64 30.27
N PRO A 374 -2.73 -1.62 31.57
CA PRO A 374 -1.90 -1.03 32.62
C PRO A 374 -0.49 -1.66 32.65
N TYR A 375 -0.34 -2.87 32.11
CA TYR A 375 0.89 -3.66 32.07
C TYR A 375 1.95 -3.15 31.07
N LYS A 376 1.56 -2.44 29.99
CA LYS A 376 2.55 -1.80 29.09
C LYS A 376 3.16 -0.52 29.69
N ARG A 377 2.42 0.18 30.57
CA ARG A 377 2.89 1.43 31.21
C ARG A 377 3.90 1.19 32.32
N SER A 378 3.88 0.01 32.96
CA SER A 378 4.79 -0.34 34.07
C SER A 378 6.09 -1.02 33.63
N GLY A 379 6.20 -1.44 32.35
CA GLY A 379 7.33 -2.23 31.86
C GLY A 379 7.39 -3.65 32.47
N THR A 380 6.34 -4.08 33.17
CA THR A 380 6.30 -5.38 33.84
C THR A 380 6.04 -6.49 32.83
N ARG A 381 6.95 -7.46 32.76
CA ARG A 381 6.85 -8.65 31.92
C ARG A 381 6.02 -9.71 32.63
N TYR A 382 5.06 -10.30 31.93
CA TYR A 382 4.20 -11.35 32.47
C TYR A 382 4.58 -12.69 31.89
N PHE A 383 4.65 -13.68 32.77
CA PHE A 383 4.97 -15.05 32.42
C PHE A 383 3.79 -15.94 32.80
N ARG A 384 3.52 -16.94 31.96
CA ARG A 384 2.54 -17.98 32.22
C ARG A 384 3.28 -19.27 32.54
N LYS A 385 2.87 -19.93 33.61
CA LYS A 385 3.25 -21.32 33.87
C LYS A 385 2.37 -22.24 33.03
N ARG A 386 3.00 -23.22 32.38
CA ARG A 386 2.33 -24.24 31.58
C ARG A 386 1.28 -25.00 32.40
N THR A 387 0.07 -25.16 31.85
CA THR A 387 -0.98 -25.97 32.47
C THR A 387 -0.89 -27.45 32.06
N PRO A 388 -1.56 -28.38 32.77
CA PRO A 388 -1.63 -29.78 32.34
C PRO A 388 -2.18 -29.96 30.92
N GLU A 389 -3.15 -29.13 30.52
CA GLU A 389 -3.74 -29.13 29.18
C GLU A 389 -2.71 -28.68 28.13
N ASP A 390 -1.98 -27.60 28.40
CA ASP A 390 -0.89 -27.15 27.52
C ASP A 390 0.14 -28.27 27.32
N LYS A 391 0.51 -28.96 28.41
CA LYS A 391 1.45 -30.09 28.34
C LYS A 391 0.90 -31.21 27.45
N ALA A 392 -0.38 -31.55 27.58
CA ALA A 392 -1.00 -32.56 26.74
C ALA A 392 -0.95 -32.21 25.24
N PHE A 393 -1.18 -30.94 24.88
CA PHE A 393 -1.03 -30.48 23.50
C PHE A 393 0.42 -30.61 23.02
N LEU A 394 1.38 -30.09 23.77
CA LEU A 394 2.79 -30.10 23.38
C LEU A 394 3.37 -31.52 23.29
N ASP A 395 3.05 -32.41 24.24
CA ASP A 395 3.47 -33.82 24.23
C ASP A 395 2.89 -34.54 22.99
N SER A 396 1.64 -34.21 22.61
CA SER A 396 1.01 -34.73 21.39
C SER A 396 1.70 -34.21 20.13
N TRP A 397 2.03 -32.91 20.08
CA TRP A 397 2.72 -32.31 18.93
C TRP A 397 4.12 -32.87 18.74
N GLU A 398 4.84 -33.12 19.83
CA GLU A 398 6.17 -33.74 19.80
C GLU A 398 6.11 -35.17 19.24
N LYS A 399 5.16 -35.99 19.70
CA LYS A 399 4.93 -37.35 19.16
C LYS A 399 4.61 -37.37 17.67
N GLN A 400 3.88 -36.37 17.19
CA GLN A 400 3.49 -36.23 15.78
C GLN A 400 4.53 -35.46 14.94
N ASN A 401 5.61 -35.01 15.57
CA ASN A 401 6.60 -34.10 14.97
C ASN A 401 5.94 -32.87 14.30
N LEU A 402 4.84 -32.36 14.88
CA LEU A 402 3.95 -31.36 14.26
C LEU A 402 4.55 -29.96 14.23
N ALA A 403 5.34 -29.60 15.25
CA ALA A 403 5.82 -28.25 15.46
C ALA A 403 7.35 -28.18 15.49
N PHE A 404 7.90 -27.20 14.79
CA PHE A 404 9.32 -26.85 14.85
C PHE A 404 9.55 -25.77 15.91
N ARG A 405 10.54 -26.01 16.77
CA ARG A 405 10.97 -25.07 17.82
C ARG A 405 11.92 -24.04 17.21
N ALA A 406 11.39 -22.87 16.84
CA ALA A 406 12.16 -21.79 16.24
C ALA A 406 13.04 -21.09 17.30
N GLU A 407 14.35 -21.05 17.05
CA GLU A 407 15.33 -20.38 17.92
C GLU A 407 15.34 -18.88 17.62
N ARG A 408 15.01 -18.05 18.60
CA ARG A 408 14.95 -16.58 18.41
C ARG A 408 16.33 -15.95 18.20
N GLU A 409 17.37 -16.66 18.58
CA GLU A 409 18.77 -16.33 18.34
C GLU A 409 19.14 -16.47 16.86
N VAL A 410 18.39 -17.27 16.10
CA VAL A 410 18.55 -17.44 14.66
C VAL A 410 17.78 -16.34 13.94
N ALA A 411 16.45 -16.31 14.09
CA ALA A 411 15.56 -15.38 13.41
C ALA A 411 14.25 -15.16 14.20
N SER A 412 13.49 -14.12 13.86
CA SER A 412 12.12 -13.93 14.36
C SER A 412 11.19 -15.04 13.85
N ASP A 413 10.07 -15.25 14.56
CA ASP A 413 9.01 -16.17 14.12
C ASP A 413 8.53 -15.87 12.70
N ASP A 414 8.37 -14.60 12.36
CA ASP A 414 7.97 -14.14 11.03
C ASP A 414 8.88 -14.67 9.92
N LEU A 415 10.19 -14.56 10.12
CA LEU A 415 11.17 -15.01 9.15
C LEU A 415 11.18 -16.54 8.99
N TYR A 416 10.87 -17.31 10.05
CA TYR A 416 10.83 -18.77 9.96
C TYR A 416 9.70 -19.26 9.03
N TRP A 417 8.48 -18.77 9.20
CA TRP A 417 7.38 -19.22 8.35
C TRP A 417 7.47 -18.63 6.93
N MET A 418 8.01 -17.42 6.77
CA MET A 418 8.31 -16.87 5.44
C MET A 418 9.36 -17.72 4.73
N TYR A 419 10.50 -17.97 5.37
CA TYR A 419 11.58 -18.78 4.84
C TYR A 419 11.11 -20.19 4.50
N GLY A 420 10.37 -20.82 5.41
CA GLY A 420 9.82 -22.16 5.21
C GLY A 420 8.88 -22.24 4.01
N THR A 421 8.06 -21.20 3.79
CA THR A 421 7.14 -21.11 2.66
C THR A 421 7.91 -21.06 1.35
N PHE A 422 8.87 -20.13 1.22
CA PHE A 422 9.70 -19.99 0.02
C PHE A 422 10.55 -21.24 -0.25
N TYR A 423 11.13 -21.82 0.80
CA TYR A 423 11.91 -23.05 0.68
C TYR A 423 11.06 -24.19 0.14
N LEU A 424 9.88 -24.44 0.70
CA LEU A 424 9.00 -25.52 0.19
C LEU A 424 8.49 -25.24 -1.22
N MET A 425 8.16 -23.99 -1.54
CA MET A 425 7.80 -23.62 -2.92
C MET A 425 8.96 -23.91 -3.88
N SER A 426 10.21 -23.66 -3.46
CA SER A 426 11.40 -23.90 -4.30
C SER A 426 11.69 -25.39 -4.52
N LEU A 427 11.10 -26.29 -3.73
CA LEU A 427 11.17 -27.74 -3.97
C LEU A 427 10.19 -28.21 -5.06
N ASN A 428 9.21 -27.39 -5.43
CA ASN A 428 8.13 -27.74 -6.36
C ASN A 428 8.11 -26.84 -7.60
N VAL A 429 9.27 -26.36 -8.05
CA VAL A 429 9.35 -25.38 -9.16
C VAL A 429 8.74 -25.92 -10.45
N ASP A 430 8.79 -27.23 -10.67
CA ASP A 430 8.24 -27.89 -11.87
C ASP A 430 6.77 -28.32 -11.70
N ALA A 431 6.14 -28.07 -10.55
CA ALA A 431 4.75 -28.44 -10.31
C ALA A 431 3.79 -27.47 -11.02
N THR A 432 2.75 -28.01 -11.64
CA THR A 432 1.70 -27.24 -12.32
C THR A 432 0.89 -26.37 -11.36
N GLU A 433 0.86 -26.72 -10.07
CA GLU A 433 0.16 -25.98 -9.03
C GLU A 433 1.05 -25.80 -7.80
N ASN A 434 0.99 -24.62 -7.20
CA ASN A 434 1.60 -24.39 -5.90
C ASN A 434 0.77 -25.13 -4.82
N ILE A 435 1.35 -26.18 -4.24
CA ILE A 435 0.73 -26.98 -3.18
C ILE A 435 1.06 -26.49 -1.76
N VAL A 436 1.85 -25.42 -1.63
CA VAL A 436 2.27 -24.86 -0.34
C VAL A 436 1.34 -23.72 0.06
N ARG A 437 0.92 -23.70 1.32
CA ARG A 437 0.12 -22.64 1.92
C ARG A 437 0.74 -22.20 3.24
N VAL A 438 0.56 -20.93 3.60
CA VAL A 438 0.91 -20.41 4.92
C VAL A 438 -0.34 -19.81 5.56
N VAL A 439 -0.66 -20.24 6.78
CA VAL A 439 -1.82 -19.75 7.52
C VAL A 439 -1.35 -18.69 8.51
N SER A 440 -1.68 -17.43 8.23
CA SER A 440 -1.44 -16.29 9.10
C SER A 440 -2.38 -15.15 8.72
N ASN A 441 -2.86 -14.41 9.71
CA ASN A 441 -3.57 -13.14 9.52
C ASN A 441 -2.63 -11.93 9.67
N ASP A 442 -1.31 -12.15 9.78
CA ASP A 442 -0.35 -11.04 9.83
C ASP A 442 -0.20 -10.39 8.45
N GLU A 443 -0.27 -9.06 8.41
CA GLU A 443 -0.11 -8.27 7.19
C GLU A 443 1.37 -8.01 6.84
N ILE A 444 2.29 -8.45 7.71
CA ILE A 444 3.76 -8.34 7.60
C ILE A 444 4.28 -6.94 7.24
N LYS A 445 3.57 -5.89 7.67
CA LYS A 445 3.87 -4.50 7.29
C LYS A 445 5.33 -4.12 7.53
N ASP A 446 5.86 -4.48 8.70
CA ASP A 446 7.24 -4.14 9.07
C ASP A 446 8.27 -4.88 8.20
N HIS A 447 7.97 -6.12 7.79
CA HIS A 447 8.84 -6.91 6.91
C HIS A 447 8.72 -6.46 5.45
N ILE A 448 7.55 -6.00 5.00
CA ILE A 448 7.37 -5.42 3.65
C ILE A 448 8.26 -4.19 3.49
N VAL A 449 8.30 -3.30 4.49
CA VAL A 449 9.19 -2.12 4.47
C VAL A 449 10.64 -2.57 4.31
N ASN A 450 11.10 -3.54 5.11
CA ASN A 450 12.47 -4.03 5.01
C ASN A 450 12.78 -4.68 3.65
N LEU A 451 11.89 -5.53 3.14
CA LEU A 451 12.02 -6.18 1.83
C LEU A 451 12.11 -5.16 0.69
N VAL A 452 11.29 -4.12 0.70
CA VAL A 452 11.23 -3.10 -0.36
C VAL A 452 12.40 -2.13 -0.25
N GLU A 453 12.64 -1.56 0.93
CA GLU A 453 13.60 -0.46 1.11
C GLU A 453 15.04 -0.96 1.23
N SER A 454 15.28 -2.06 1.95
CA SER A 454 16.63 -2.56 2.22
C SER A 454 17.09 -3.65 1.26
N HIS A 455 16.16 -4.39 0.66
CA HIS A 455 16.47 -5.52 -0.23
C HIS A 455 15.93 -5.36 -1.65
N HIS A 456 15.29 -4.22 -1.96
CA HIS A 456 14.81 -3.89 -3.31
C HIS A 456 13.88 -4.93 -3.94
N ILE A 457 13.16 -5.68 -3.11
CA ILE A 457 12.11 -6.59 -3.57
C ILE A 457 10.90 -5.76 -3.98
N SER A 458 10.42 -5.98 -5.20
CA SER A 458 9.25 -5.25 -5.68
C SER A 458 8.03 -5.59 -4.83
N ARG A 459 7.23 -4.56 -4.51
CA ARG A 459 5.98 -4.75 -3.75
C ARG A 459 5.01 -5.67 -4.49
N ASP A 460 5.03 -5.61 -5.82
CA ASP A 460 4.30 -6.53 -6.69
C ASP A 460 4.61 -8.00 -6.38
N LEU A 461 5.89 -8.37 -6.35
CA LEU A 461 6.31 -9.74 -6.12
C LEU A 461 5.83 -10.25 -4.76
N ILE A 462 5.86 -9.40 -3.73
CA ILE A 462 5.37 -9.72 -2.39
C ILE A 462 3.85 -9.98 -2.41
N GLU A 463 3.06 -9.14 -3.10
CA GLU A 463 1.61 -9.33 -3.18
C GLU A 463 1.21 -10.53 -4.06
N ARG A 464 1.98 -10.87 -5.11
CA ARG A 464 1.80 -12.12 -5.88
C ARG A 464 2.06 -13.36 -5.01
N TRP A 465 3.07 -13.31 -4.15
CA TRP A 465 3.28 -14.35 -3.15
C TRP A 465 2.12 -14.46 -2.16
N LYS A 466 1.74 -13.35 -1.53
CA LYS A 466 0.64 -13.36 -0.56
C LYS A 466 -0.64 -13.90 -1.17
N SER A 467 -0.99 -13.42 -2.36
CA SER A 467 -2.18 -13.86 -3.08
C SER A 467 -2.08 -15.29 -3.63
N SER A 468 -0.92 -15.96 -3.63
CA SER A 468 -0.79 -17.35 -4.08
C SER A 468 -0.66 -18.36 -2.95
N ALA A 469 -0.08 -17.97 -1.81
CA ALA A 469 0.24 -18.90 -0.72
C ALA A 469 -0.42 -18.58 0.63
N CYS A 470 -0.72 -17.30 0.93
CA CYS A 470 -1.26 -16.94 2.24
C CYS A 470 -2.74 -17.32 2.36
N VAL A 471 -3.11 -17.89 3.50
CA VAL A 471 -4.45 -18.33 3.85
C VAL A 471 -4.87 -17.61 5.12
N GLY A 472 -5.97 -16.86 5.04
CA GLY A 472 -6.58 -16.25 6.21
C GLY A 472 -7.28 -17.29 7.08
N VAL A 473 -7.38 -17.05 8.37
CA VAL A 473 -8.04 -17.95 9.32
C VAL A 473 -9.00 -17.20 10.23
N SER A 474 -10.19 -17.76 10.42
CA SER A 474 -11.18 -17.29 11.39
C SER A 474 -11.56 -18.43 12.33
N LEU A 475 -11.64 -18.12 13.62
CA LEU A 475 -11.99 -19.08 14.67
C LEU A 475 -13.26 -18.63 15.38
N THR A 476 -14.20 -19.56 15.53
CA THR A 476 -15.34 -19.40 16.43
C THR A 476 -15.08 -20.23 17.67
N PHE A 477 -15.36 -19.65 18.85
CA PHE A 477 -15.17 -20.34 20.12
C PHE A 477 -16.24 -19.91 21.12
N GLU A 478 -16.58 -20.84 22.01
CA GLU A 478 -17.34 -20.57 23.25
C GLU A 478 -16.36 -20.69 24.43
N LYS A 479 -16.09 -21.91 24.88
CA LYS A 479 -15.02 -22.24 25.85
C LYS A 479 -13.77 -22.82 25.17
N SER A 480 -13.98 -23.51 24.06
CA SER A 480 -12.96 -24.07 23.16
C SER A 480 -13.35 -23.74 21.71
N VAL A 481 -12.41 -23.93 20.79
CA VAL A 481 -12.66 -23.71 19.36
C VAL A 481 -13.72 -24.68 18.84
N THR A 482 -14.84 -24.12 18.37
CA THR A 482 -15.96 -24.87 17.81
C THR A 482 -15.82 -25.06 16.30
N SER A 483 -15.39 -24.02 15.58
CA SER A 483 -15.17 -24.07 14.14
C SER A 483 -13.95 -23.27 13.70
N VAL A 484 -13.31 -23.75 12.62
CA VAL A 484 -12.22 -23.06 11.94
C VAL A 484 -12.63 -22.85 10.48
N VAL A 485 -12.49 -21.62 10.00
CA VAL A 485 -12.75 -21.25 8.61
C VAL A 485 -11.46 -20.75 7.99
N LEU A 486 -11.07 -21.38 6.88
CA LEU A 486 -9.91 -20.99 6.09
C LEU A 486 -10.34 -20.18 4.88
N GLN A 487 -9.65 -19.06 4.65
CA GLN A 487 -9.84 -18.18 3.50
C GLN A 487 -8.69 -18.42 2.54
N HIS A 488 -8.91 -19.33 1.58
CA HIS A 488 -7.90 -19.67 0.59
C HIS A 488 -7.68 -18.52 -0.42
N PRO A 489 -6.48 -18.42 -0.99
CA PRO A 489 -6.22 -17.46 -2.04
C PRO A 489 -7.13 -17.72 -3.25
N LEU A 490 -7.61 -16.62 -3.85
CA LEU A 490 -8.50 -16.65 -5.02
C LEU A 490 -7.84 -17.36 -6.21
N PRO A 491 -8.61 -18.01 -7.10
CA PRO A 491 -8.08 -18.66 -8.30
C PRO A 491 -7.62 -17.65 -9.38
N PHE A 492 -7.80 -16.36 -9.14
CA PHE A 492 -7.33 -15.25 -9.98
C PHE A 492 -6.60 -14.20 -9.14
N SER A 493 -5.93 -13.27 -9.80
CA SER A 493 -5.31 -12.11 -9.15
C SER A 493 -6.18 -10.87 -9.30
N ARG A 494 -6.48 -10.19 -8.18
CA ARG A 494 -7.26 -8.94 -8.15
C ARG A 494 -6.42 -7.75 -8.61
N VAL A 495 -6.15 -7.73 -9.92
CA VAL A 495 -5.38 -6.71 -10.64
C VAL A 495 -6.07 -6.42 -11.96
N VAL A 496 -5.81 -5.27 -12.57
CA VAL A 496 -6.33 -4.97 -13.92
C VAL A 496 -5.83 -6.02 -14.92
N GLN A 497 -6.71 -6.63 -15.72
CA GLN A 497 -6.32 -7.69 -16.66
C GLN A 497 -6.70 -7.32 -18.09
N ASP A 498 -5.75 -7.46 -19.02
CA ASP A 498 -5.97 -7.37 -20.47
C ASP A 498 -6.08 -8.79 -21.05
N GLN A 499 -7.21 -9.09 -21.68
CA GLN A 499 -7.48 -10.36 -22.37
C GLN A 499 -7.71 -10.15 -23.87
N GLY A 500 -7.10 -9.11 -24.43
CA GLY A 500 -7.16 -8.77 -25.84
C GLY A 500 -8.40 -7.97 -26.21
N ASN A 501 -9.58 -8.59 -26.13
CA ASN A 501 -10.87 -7.99 -26.50
C ASN A 501 -11.75 -7.60 -25.31
N SER A 502 -11.31 -7.95 -24.10
CA SER A 502 -11.96 -7.57 -22.85
C SER A 502 -10.93 -7.24 -21.79
N PHE A 503 -11.31 -6.31 -20.92
CA PHE A 503 -10.51 -5.84 -19.81
C PHE A 503 -11.28 -6.01 -18.53
N HIS A 504 -10.60 -6.48 -17.49
CA HIS A 504 -11.20 -6.71 -16.18
C HIS A 504 -10.51 -5.83 -15.17
N LEU A 505 -11.24 -4.88 -14.59
CA LEU A 505 -10.70 -3.92 -13.65
C LEU A 505 -11.31 -4.19 -12.27
N PRO A 506 -10.51 -4.59 -11.26
CA PRO A 506 -11.04 -4.89 -9.93
C PRO A 506 -11.45 -3.59 -9.23
N THR A 507 -12.47 -3.66 -8.39
CA THR A 507 -12.88 -2.57 -7.50
C THR A 507 -12.40 -2.83 -6.07
N ASP A 508 -12.44 -1.81 -5.22
CA ASP A 508 -12.19 -1.92 -3.78
C ASP A 508 -13.33 -2.62 -3.01
N GLN A 509 -14.49 -2.85 -3.64
CA GLN A 509 -15.70 -3.44 -3.05
C GLN A 509 -15.95 -4.91 -3.42
N ALA A 510 -14.89 -5.68 -3.71
CA ALA A 510 -15.01 -7.08 -4.14
C ALA A 510 -15.98 -7.23 -5.35
N SER A 511 -15.77 -6.41 -6.36
CA SER A 511 -16.45 -6.49 -7.65
C SER A 511 -15.46 -6.20 -8.78
N TRP A 512 -15.91 -6.40 -10.02
CA TRP A 512 -15.11 -6.23 -11.23
C TRP A 512 -15.88 -5.43 -12.28
N LEU A 513 -15.19 -4.53 -12.97
CA LEU A 513 -15.66 -3.96 -14.21
C LEU A 513 -15.14 -4.80 -15.39
N CYS A 514 -16.05 -5.36 -16.17
CA CYS A 514 -15.75 -5.97 -17.47
C CYS A 514 -15.98 -4.93 -18.56
N VAL A 515 -14.92 -4.44 -19.19
CA VAL A 515 -14.95 -3.57 -20.36
C VAL A 515 -14.63 -4.41 -21.59
N SER A 516 -15.63 -4.74 -22.41
CA SER A 516 -15.46 -5.66 -23.55
C SER A 516 -15.99 -5.07 -24.84
N GLY A 517 -15.34 -5.41 -25.96
CA GLY A 517 -15.90 -5.12 -27.27
C GLY A 517 -17.25 -5.82 -27.47
N VAL A 518 -18.19 -5.14 -28.13
CA VAL A 518 -19.44 -5.76 -28.60
C VAL A 518 -19.11 -6.47 -29.91
N ASN A 519 -19.27 -7.80 -29.94
CA ASN A 519 -19.15 -8.58 -31.17
C ASN A 519 -20.25 -8.24 -32.18
#